data_AF-A0A9P6S194-F1
#
_entry.id   AF-A0A9P6S194-F1
#
_cell.length_a   1.000
_cell.length_b   1.000
_cell.length_c   1.000
_cell.angle_alpha   90.00
_cell.angle_beta   90.00
_cell.angle_gamma   90.00
#
_symmetry.space_group_name_H-M   'P 1'
#
loop_
_entity.id
_entity.type
_entity.pdbx_description
1 polymer ?
#
loop_
_entity_poly.entity_id
_entity_poly.type
_entity_poly.pdbx_seq_one_letter_code
_entity_poly.pdbx_strand_id
1 'polypeptide(L)' 'MTALTSRLLNIANPATGCQKTIDFDDERKTRIFYDKRISAEVAVDSLGDEFKGYVFRITG' A
#
# COMPACT_ATOMS: atom_id res chain seq x y z
N MET A 1 23.31 -11.25 8.08
CA MET A 1 22.29 -10.54 8.87
C MET A 1 21.60 -9.54 7.95
N THR A 2 20.90 -10.07 6.95
CA THR A 2 20.20 -9.28 5.94
C THR A 2 18.81 -9.02 6.50
N ALA A 3 18.51 -7.76 6.87
CA ALA A 3 17.14 -7.39 7.20
C ALA A 3 16.29 -7.67 5.95
N LEU A 4 15.35 -8.60 6.05
CA LEU A 4 14.28 -8.74 5.07
C LEU A 4 13.57 -7.37 5.09
N THR A 5 13.67 -6.64 3.99
CA THR A 5 13.07 -5.30 3.84
C THR A 5 11.56 -5.43 3.64
N SER A 6 10.88 -6.10 4.58
CA SER A 6 9.43 -6.20 4.58
C SER A 6 8.86 -4.80 4.86
N ARG A 7 7.93 -4.37 4.01
CA ARG A 7 7.37 -3.02 4.03
C ARG A 7 5.96 -3.11 4.58
N LEU A 8 5.80 -2.74 5.84
CA LEU A 8 4.50 -2.62 6.48
C LEU A 8 3.73 -1.43 5.90
N LEU A 9 2.58 -1.71 5.28
CA LEU A 9 1.65 -0.69 4.79
C LEU A 9 0.38 -0.70 5.64
N ASN A 10 0.06 0.47 6.22
CA ASN A 10 -1.19 0.67 6.93
C ASN A 10 -2.27 1.16 5.95
N ILE A 11 -3.34 0.38 5.79
CA ILE A 11 -4.47 0.71 4.92
C ILE A 11 -5.65 1.04 5.83
N ALA A 12 -6.12 2.28 5.76
CA ALA A 12 -7.29 2.74 6.49
C ALA A 12 -8.47 2.96 5.53
N ASN A 13 -9.64 2.41 5.89
CA ASN A 13 -10.89 2.70 5.20
C ASN A 13 -11.74 3.66 6.06
N PRO A 14 -11.78 4.96 5.73
CA PRO A 14 -12.54 5.94 6.51
C PRO A 14 -14.05 5.70 6.47
N ALA A 15 -14.58 5.03 5.43
CA ALA A 15 -16.02 4.77 5.32
C ALA A 15 -16.51 3.75 6.37
N THR A 16 -15.65 2.80 6.76
CA THR A 16 -15.98 1.78 7.77
C THR A 16 -15.28 2.02 9.10
N GLY A 17 -14.31 2.94 9.16
CA GLY A 17 -13.48 3.20 10.33
C GLY A 17 -12.48 2.07 10.64
N CYS A 18 -12.31 1.10 9.75
CA CYS A 18 -11.38 -0.01 9.93
C CYS A 18 -9.99 0.33 9.38
N GLN A 19 -8.96 -0.17 10.05
CA GLN A 19 -7.59 -0.14 9.54
C GLN A 19 -6.99 -1.55 9.56
N LYS A 20 -6.16 -1.85 8.57
CA LYS A 20 -5.43 -3.12 8.46
C LYS A 20 -4.00 -2.83 8.06
N THR A 21 -3.05 -3.35 8.84
CA THR A 21 -1.64 -3.37 8.47
C THR A 21 -1.36 -4.64 7.69
N ILE A 22 -0.74 -4.50 6.52
CA ILE A 22 -0.34 -5.61 5.67
C ILE A 22 1.17 -5.56 5.51
N ASP A 23 1.81 -6.71 5.71
CA ASP A 23 3.23 -6.83 5.42
C ASP A 23 3.43 -7.28 3.97
N PHE A 24 4.24 -6.52 3.23
CA PHE A 24 4.62 -6.84 1.87
C PHE A 24 6.09 -7.19 1.84
N ASP A 25 6.38 -8.48 1.58
CA ASP A 25 7.74 -8.98 1.38
C ASP A 25 8.30 -8.63 -0.01
N ASP A 26 7.43 -8.43 -1.01
CA ASP A 26 7.83 -8.13 -2.38
C ASP A 26 7.95 -6.63 -2.63
N GLU A 27 9.18 -6.14 -2.74
CA GLU A 27 9.50 -4.74 -3.03
C GLU A 27 8.92 -4.28 -4.38
N ARG A 28 8.75 -5.19 -5.36
CA ARG A 28 8.20 -4.83 -6.68
C ARG A 28 6.76 -4.33 -6.57
N LYS A 29 5.99 -4.87 -5.62
CA LYS A 29 4.61 -4.46 -5.35
C LYS A 29 4.56 -3.09 -4.71
N THR A 30 5.47 -2.80 -3.78
CA THR A 30 5.49 -1.51 -3.06
C THR A 30 6.09 -0.35 -3.86
N ARG A 31 6.77 -0.64 -4.98
CA ARG A 31 7.33 0.37 -5.89
C ARG A 31 6.29 1.32 -6.48
N ILE A 32 5.01 0.94 -6.55
CA ILE A 32 3.93 1.81 -7.06
C ILE A 32 3.76 3.09 -6.23
N PHE A 33 4.18 3.06 -4.97
CA PHE A 33 4.13 4.19 -4.04
C PHE A 33 5.39 5.07 -4.12
N TYR A 34 6.42 4.66 -4.85
CA TYR A 34 7.67 5.40 -4.94
C TYR A 34 7.48 6.62 -5.86
N ASP A 35 8.19 7.71 -5.55
CA ASP A 35 8.08 9.00 -6.24
C ASP A 35 6.67 9.62 -6.25
N LYS A 36 5.78 9.14 -5.38
CA LYS A 36 4.46 9.74 -5.17
C LYS A 36 4.50 10.70 -3.98
N ARG A 37 3.79 11.81 -4.12
CA ARG A 37 3.63 12.79 -3.03
C ARG A 37 2.58 12.30 -2.04
N ILE A 38 2.70 12.73 -0.79
CA ILE A 38 1.61 12.61 0.19
C ILE A 38 0.37 13.28 -0.41
N SER A 39 -0.78 12.66 -0.21
CA SER A 39 -2.09 12.97 -0.79
C SER A 39 -2.27 12.63 -2.27
N ALA A 40 -1.30 11.99 -2.92
CA ALA A 40 -1.49 11.44 -4.26
C ALA A 40 -2.42 10.21 -4.23
N GLU A 41 -3.23 10.08 -5.27
CA GLU A 41 -4.05 8.89 -5.55
C GLU A 41 -3.27 7.91 -6.42
N VAL A 42 -3.28 6.63 -6.03
CA VAL A 42 -2.52 5.55 -6.68
C VAL A 42 -3.44 4.35 -6.86
N ALA A 43 -3.56 3.86 -8.09
CA ALA A 43 -4.23 2.61 -8.36
C ALA A 43 -3.39 1.44 -7.83
N VAL A 44 -4.01 0.54 -7.07
CA VAL A 44 -3.31 -0.55 -6.36
C VAL A 44 -3.56 -1.94 -6.94
N ASP A 45 -4.04 -1.99 -8.17
CA ASP A 45 -4.30 -3.24 -8.91
C ASP A 45 -3.09 -4.17 -8.99
N SER A 46 -1.87 -3.62 -8.90
CA SER A 46 -0.62 -4.38 -8.96
C SER A 46 -0.23 -5.06 -7.65
N LEU A 47 -0.91 -4.79 -6.53
CA LEU A 47 -0.61 -5.42 -5.23
C LEU A 47 -1.15 -6.86 -5.17
N GLY A 48 -2.29 -7.13 -5.80
CA GLY A 48 -2.95 -8.43 -5.84
C GLY A 48 -4.41 -8.31 -6.30
N ASP A 49 -5.04 -9.43 -6.65
CA ASP A 49 -6.43 -9.45 -7.14
C ASP A 49 -7.44 -8.91 -6.12
N GLU A 50 -7.13 -9.00 -4.83
CA GLU A 50 -7.96 -8.46 -3.74
C GLU A 50 -8.00 -6.91 -3.71
N PHE A 51 -6.99 -6.26 -4.29
CA PHE A 51 -6.88 -4.80 -4.38
C PHE A 51 -7.22 -4.26 -5.78
N LYS A 52 -7.65 -5.12 -6.68
CA LYS A 52 -8.00 -4.74 -8.05
C LYS A 52 -9.24 -3.85 -8.07
N GLY A 53 -9.16 -2.73 -8.76
CA GLY A 53 -10.18 -1.70 -8.83
C GLY A 53 -10.17 -0.72 -7.67
N TYR A 54 -9.23 -0.85 -6.72
CA TYR A 54 -9.08 0.11 -5.63
C TYR A 54 -8.07 1.20 -5.97
N VAL A 55 -8.38 2.40 -5.50
CA VAL A 55 -7.49 3.56 -5.53
C VAL A 55 -7.19 3.96 -4.11
N PHE A 56 -5.91 3.97 -3.74
CA PHE A 56 -5.47 4.41 -2.43
C PHE A 56 -4.97 5.84 -2.50
N ARG A 57 -5.24 6.60 -1.45
CA ARG A 57 -4.65 7.91 -1.25
C ARG A 57 -3.54 7.79 -0.20
N ILE A 58 -2.33 8.24 -0.55
CA ILE A 58 -1.20 8.22 0.38
C ILE A 58 -1.43 9.27 1.46
N THR A 59 -1.59 8.87 2.73
CA THR A 59 -1.87 9.83 3.81
C THR A 59 -0.65 10.17 4.68
N GLY A 60 0.42 9.37 4.63
CA GLY A 60 1.65 9.59 5.40
C GLY A 60 2.45 8.31 5.57
#